data_AF-A0AAD5JZ81-F1
#
_entry.id   AF-A0AAD5JZ81-F1
#
_cell.length_a   1.000
_cell.length_b   1.000
_cell.length_c   1.000
_cell.angle_alpha   90.00
_cell.angle_beta   90.00
_cell.angle_gamma   90.00
#
_symmetry.space_group_name_H-M   'P 1'
#
loop_
_entity.id
_entity.type
_entity.pdbx_description
1 polymer ?
#
loop_
_entity_poly.entity_id
_entity_poly.type
_entity_poly.pdbx_seq_one_letter_code
_entity_poly.pdbx_strand_id
1 'polypeptide(L)'
;MTTHTILLVQPHPEKNSRTYYERNTVAAAMDQIASLFEQHLQQENPRLAQLQYSADDLFQYIDSHKDFVALVFEPSQGSYLPKNKEWIKEKLLSHFSRQNTQSQRGGQQQQHHHQQQRSQHYHPRSNRRW
;
A
#
# COMPACT_ATOMS: atom_id res chain seq x y z
N MET A 1 -12.48 1.15 -10.27
CA MET A 1 -12.28 0.55 -11.61
C MET A 1 -11.02 -0.31 -11.57
N THR A 2 -11.10 -1.56 -11.98
CA THR A 2 -9.95 -2.49 -12.05
C THR A 2 -9.34 -2.38 -13.44
N THR A 3 -8.28 -1.59 -13.56
CA THR A 3 -7.60 -1.39 -14.84
C THR A 3 -6.43 -2.35 -14.96
N HIS A 4 -6.53 -3.30 -15.90
CA HIS A 4 -5.44 -4.23 -16.17
C HIS A 4 -4.18 -3.47 -16.56
N THR A 5 -3.06 -3.89 -15.97
CA THR A 5 -1.76 -3.22 -16.08
C THR A 5 -0.68 -4.26 -16.29
N ILE A 6 0.16 -4.06 -17.31
CA ILE A 6 1.31 -4.90 -17.61
C ILE A 6 2.58 -4.08 -17.34
N LEU A 7 3.46 -4.59 -16.49
CA LEU A 7 4.77 -4.01 -16.25
C LEU A 7 5.77 -4.66 -17.20
N LEU A 8 6.53 -3.86 -17.93
CA LEU A 8 7.64 -4.28 -18.76
C LEU A 8 8.92 -3.79 -18.10
N VAL A 9 9.79 -4.72 -17.71
CA VAL A 9 10.98 -4.43 -16.91
C VAL A 9 12.21 -5.01 -17.62
N GLN A 10 13.24 -4.18 -17.77
CA GLN A 10 14.55 -4.57 -18.27
C GLN A 10 15.61 -4.02 -17.31
N PRO A 11 16.11 -4.83 -16.36
CA PRO A 11 17.10 -4.39 -15.38
C PRO A 11 18.43 -4.00 -16.02
N HIS A 12 18.88 -4.74 -17.04
CA HIS A 12 20.21 -4.58 -17.62
C HIS A 12 20.17 -4.41 -19.14
N PRO A 13 21.25 -3.91 -19.78
CA PRO A 13 21.29 -3.71 -21.24
C PRO A 13 21.01 -4.94 -22.09
N GLU A 14 21.32 -6.14 -21.57
CA GLU A 14 21.15 -7.42 -22.25
C GLU A 14 19.67 -7.72 -22.50
N LYS A 15 19.37 -8.23 -23.70
CA LYS A 15 17.99 -8.51 -24.12
C LYS A 15 17.31 -9.62 -23.32
N ASN A 16 18.09 -10.56 -22.78
CA ASN A 16 17.60 -11.68 -21.97
C ASN A 16 17.17 -11.27 -20.55
N SER A 17 17.50 -10.05 -20.10
CA SER A 17 17.05 -9.53 -18.80
C SER A 17 15.61 -9.01 -18.83
N ARG A 18 14.98 -8.96 -20.01
CA ARG A 18 13.59 -8.50 -20.18
C ARG A 18 12.62 -9.47 -19.52
N THR A 19 11.74 -8.92 -18.70
CA THR A 19 10.65 -9.64 -18.07
C THR A 19 9.39 -8.79 -18.05
N TYR A 20 8.25 -9.40 -17.76
CA TYR A 20 6.99 -8.70 -17.61
C TYR A 20 6.17 -9.25 -16.46
N TYR A 21 5.30 -8.41 -15.91
CA TYR A 21 4.37 -8.78 -14.84
C TYR A 21 2.98 -8.24 -15.14
N GLU A 22 2.00 -9.12 -15.15
CA GLU A 22 0.60 -8.75 -15.38
C GLU A 22 -0.15 -8.59 -14.07
N ARG A 23 -0.93 -7.52 -13.95
CA ARG A 23 -1.71 -7.21 -12.74
C ARG A 23 -3.09 -6.71 -13.14
N ASN A 24 -4.09 -7.12 -12.36
CA ASN A 24 -5.50 -6.78 -12.64
C ASN A 24 -5.84 -5.32 -12.33
N THR A 25 -4.98 -4.63 -11.56
CA THR A 25 -5.16 -3.23 -11.18
C THR A 25 -3.82 -2.50 -11.18
N VAL A 26 -3.87 -1.17 -11.34
CA VAL A 26 -2.70 -0.30 -11.18
C VAL A 26 -2.12 -0.40 -9.76
N ALA A 27 -2.96 -0.52 -8.73
CA ALA A 27 -2.49 -0.66 -7.35
C ALA A 27 -1.67 -1.94 -7.15
N ALA A 28 -2.18 -3.08 -7.64
CA ALA A 28 -1.46 -4.35 -7.60
C ALA A 28 -0.17 -4.33 -8.45
N ALA A 29 -0.10 -3.48 -9.48
CA ALA A 29 1.14 -3.20 -10.18
C ALA A 29 2.13 -2.42 -9.32
N MET A 30 1.69 -1.40 -8.56
CA MET A 30 2.55 -0.68 -7.63
C MET A 30 3.07 -1.59 -6.51
N ASP A 31 2.21 -2.46 -5.95
CA ASP A 31 2.61 -3.50 -4.98
C ASP A 31 3.69 -4.43 -5.56
N GLN A 32 3.54 -4.83 -6.82
CA GLN A 32 4.54 -5.66 -7.48
C GLN A 32 5.90 -4.98 -7.59
N ILE A 33 5.94 -3.67 -7.87
CA ILE A 33 7.19 -2.91 -7.96
C ILE A 33 7.87 -2.83 -6.59
N ALA A 34 7.11 -2.58 -5.52
CA ALA A 34 7.63 -2.59 -4.15
C ALA A 34 8.21 -3.96 -3.79
N SER A 35 7.50 -5.04 -4.12
CA SER A 35 7.97 -6.41 -3.87
C SER A 35 9.27 -6.73 -4.62
N LEU A 36 9.40 -6.32 -5.89
CA LEU A 36 10.63 -6.53 -6.66
C LEU A 36 11.83 -5.82 -6.01
N PHE A 37 11.61 -4.62 -5.50
CA PHE A 37 12.65 -3.88 -4.79
C PHE A 37 13.01 -4.53 -3.44
N GLU A 38 12.03 -4.99 -2.69
CA GLU A 38 12.27 -5.74 -1.44
C GLU A 38 13.07 -7.01 -1.68
N GLN A 39 12.76 -7.77 -2.74
CA GLN A 39 13.52 -8.95 -3.14
C GLN A 39 14.97 -8.59 -3.49
N HIS A 40 15.17 -7.48 -4.21
CA HIS A 40 16.51 -6.98 -4.52
C HIS A 40 17.29 -6.62 -3.25
N LEU A 41 16.68 -5.89 -2.31
CA LEU A 41 17.31 -5.54 -1.04
C LEU A 41 17.65 -6.78 -0.19
N GLN A 42 16.81 -7.82 -0.18
CA GLN A 42 17.08 -9.08 0.52
C GLN A 42 18.28 -9.82 -0.08
N GLN A 43 18.40 -9.82 -1.41
CA GLN A 43 19.52 -10.44 -2.10
C GLN A 43 20.84 -9.73 -1.78
N GLU A 44 20.83 -8.39 -1.71
CA GLU A 44 22.01 -7.61 -1.35
C GLU A 44 22.34 -7.68 0.15
N ASN A 45 21.32 -7.81 1.00
CA ASN A 45 21.46 -7.76 2.46
C ASN A 45 20.83 -8.98 3.17
N PRO A 46 21.31 -10.21 2.91
CA PRO A 46 20.66 -11.44 3.38
C PRO A 46 20.67 -11.62 4.91
N ARG A 47 21.44 -10.81 5.63
CA ARG A 47 21.56 -10.84 7.10
C ARG A 47 20.65 -9.84 7.81
N LEU A 48 20.02 -8.91 7.08
CA LEU A 48 19.11 -7.93 7.67
C LEU A 48 17.74 -8.57 7.88
N ALA A 49 17.34 -8.70 9.15
CA ALA A 49 16.04 -9.25 9.53
C ALA A 49 14.87 -8.30 9.22
N GLN A 50 15.13 -6.99 9.17
CA GLN A 50 14.13 -5.97 8.85
C GLN A 50 14.70 -5.01 7.81
N LEU A 51 14.00 -4.91 6.68
CA LEU A 51 14.32 -3.99 5.60
C LEU A 51 13.57 -2.70 5.84
N GLN A 52 14.31 -1.59 5.89
CA GLN A 52 13.75 -0.25 5.91
C GLN A 52 14.31 0.47 4.68
N TYR A 53 13.43 1.03 3.87
CA TYR A 53 13.80 1.81 2.69
C TYR A 53 12.92 3.04 2.57
N SER A 54 13.47 4.10 1.97
CA SER A 54 12.76 5.32 1.67
C SER A 54 12.15 5.29 0.26
N ALA A 55 11.25 6.23 -0.04
CA ALA A 55 10.72 6.37 -1.40
C ALA A 55 11.82 6.70 -2.42
N ASP A 56 12.85 7.46 -2.01
CA ASP A 56 13.96 7.84 -2.86
C ASP A 56 14.80 6.62 -3.28
N ASP A 57 15.04 5.67 -2.38
CA ASP A 57 15.78 4.43 -2.69
C ASP A 57 15.05 3.61 -3.77
N LEU A 58 13.72 3.50 -3.66
CA LEU A 58 12.89 2.84 -4.66
C LEU A 58 12.92 3.58 -6.01
N PHE A 59 12.94 4.91 -6.00
CA PHE A 59 13.02 5.69 -7.24
C PHE A 59 14.36 5.53 -7.94
N GLN A 60 15.47 5.49 -7.17
CA GLN A 60 16.79 5.20 -7.70
C GLN A 60 16.86 3.79 -8.31
N TYR A 61 16.24 2.80 -7.65
CA TYR A 61 16.10 1.46 -8.21
C TYR A 61 15.35 1.48 -9.55
N ILE A 62 14.23 2.20 -9.67
CA ILE A 62 13.50 2.31 -10.95
C ILE A 62 14.34 3.02 -12.02
N ASP A 63 15.10 4.04 -11.64
CA ASP A 63 15.97 4.78 -12.55
C ASP A 63 17.15 3.95 -13.05
N SER A 64 17.70 3.07 -12.23
CA SER A 64 18.84 2.22 -12.60
C SER A 64 18.50 1.18 -13.66
N HIS A 65 17.22 0.81 -13.80
CA HIS A 65 16.77 -0.09 -14.86
C HIS A 65 16.98 0.53 -16.23
N LYS A 66 17.33 -0.26 -17.24
CA LYS A 66 17.36 0.24 -18.62
C LYS A 66 15.97 0.67 -19.09
N ASP A 67 14.99 -0.22 -18.96
CA ASP A 67 13.59 0.07 -19.29
C ASP A 67 12.69 -0.32 -18.13
N PHE A 68 11.75 0.56 -17.80
CA PHE A 68 10.70 0.29 -16.82
C PHE A 68 9.44 1.04 -17.27
N VAL A 69 8.50 0.30 -17.84
CA VAL A 69 7.30 0.85 -18.49
C VAL A 69 6.07 0.13 -17.96
N ALA A 70 4.99 0.87 -17.71
CA ALA A 70 3.70 0.30 -17.38
C ALA A 70 2.72 0.51 -18.55
N LEU A 71 2.14 -0.56 -19.06
CA LEU A 71 1.04 -0.52 -20.02
C LEU A 71 -0.27 -0.58 -19.25
N VAL A 72 -1.06 0.48 -19.29
CA VAL A 72 -2.32 0.59 -18.56
C VAL A 72 -3.48 0.53 -19.55
N PHE A 73 -4.41 -0.39 -19.35
CA PHE A 73 -5.57 -0.54 -20.25
C PHE A 73 -6.48 0.69 -20.18
N GLU A 74 -6.88 1.24 -21.31
CA GLU A 74 -7.80 2.36 -21.41
C GLU A 74 -9.10 1.87 -22.07
N PRO A 75 -10.16 1.59 -21.28
CA PRO A 75 -11.39 1.00 -21.81
C PRO A 75 -12.09 1.87 -22.86
N SER A 76 -11.95 3.20 -22.75
CA SER A 76 -12.57 4.13 -23.71
C SER A 76 -11.98 4.01 -25.12
N GLN A 77 -10.71 3.59 -25.22
CA GLN A 77 -9.99 3.44 -26.49
C GLN A 77 -9.78 1.97 -26.89
N GLY A 78 -10.06 1.02 -25.98
CA GLY A 78 -9.81 -0.41 -26.20
C GLY A 78 -8.33 -0.74 -26.38
N SER A 79 -7.43 0.08 -25.83
CA SER A 79 -5.98 0.00 -26.07
C SER A 79 -5.18 0.12 -24.77
N TYR A 80 -3.90 -0.23 -24.81
CA TYR A 80 -2.97 0.00 -23.71
C TYR A 80 -2.22 1.30 -23.90
N LEU A 81 -2.25 2.17 -22.89
CA LEU A 81 -1.46 3.39 -22.87
C LEU A 81 -0.13 3.14 -22.17
N PRO A 82 1.01 3.41 -22.82
CA PRO A 82 2.31 3.32 -22.18
C PRO A 82 2.51 4.45 -21.18
N LYS A 83 3.09 4.10 -20.03
CA LYS A 83 3.45 5.00 -18.93
C LYS A 83 4.91 4.83 -18.61
N ASN A 84 5.61 5.95 -18.51
CA ASN A 84 7.04 6.01 -18.26
C ASN A 84 7.37 5.92 -16.76
N LYS A 85 8.66 5.96 -16.44
CA LYS A 85 9.18 5.90 -15.07
C LYS A 85 8.64 7.01 -14.18
N GLU A 86 8.55 8.24 -14.69
CA GLU A 86 8.03 9.38 -13.92
C GLU A 86 6.60 9.13 -13.43
N TRP A 87 5.72 8.68 -14.34
CA TRP A 87 4.35 8.32 -13.98
C TRP A 87 4.30 7.20 -12.94
N ILE A 88 5.17 6.19 -13.06
CA ILE A 88 5.26 5.09 -12.10
C ILE A 88 5.64 5.63 -10.70
N LYS A 89 6.64 6.49 -10.61
CA LYS A 89 7.07 7.10 -9.33
C LYS A 89 5.97 7.91 -8.67
N GLU A 90 5.25 8.73 -9.44
CA GLU A 90 4.09 9.48 -8.93
C GLU A 90 2.99 8.56 -8.38
N LYS A 91 2.73 7.44 -9.07
CA LYS A 91 1.76 6.44 -8.60
C LYS A 91 2.23 5.73 -7.34
N LEU A 92 3.52 5.42 -7.20
CA LEU A 92 4.09 4.86 -5.98
C LEU A 92 3.97 5.83 -4.80
N LEU A 93 4.26 7.12 -4.97
CA LEU A 93 4.06 8.13 -3.92
C LEU A 93 2.61 8.15 -3.43
N SER A 94 1.67 8.18 -4.37
CA SER A 94 0.24 8.17 -4.08
C SER A 94 -0.19 6.88 -3.39
N HIS A 95 0.44 5.76 -3.76
CA HIS A 95 0.16 4.43 -3.22
C HIS A 95 0.58 4.30 -1.75
N PHE A 96 1.82 4.68 -1.43
CA PHE A 96 2.31 4.63 -0.04
C PHE A 96 1.59 5.62 0.89
N SER A 97 1.23 6.80 0.38
CA SER A 97 0.46 7.78 1.15
C SER A 97 -0.93 7.24 1.57
N ARG A 98 -1.56 6.45 0.69
CA ARG A 98 -2.82 5.76 0.98
C ARG A 98 -2.67 4.63 1.98
N GLN A 99 -1.60 3.84 1.88
CA GLN A 99 -1.33 2.76 2.84
C GLN A 99 -1.07 3.32 4.25
N ASN A 100 -0.29 4.40 4.36
CA ASN A 100 -0.01 5.04 5.64
C ASN A 100 -1.26 5.63 6.30
N THR A 101 -2.22 6.12 5.53
CA THR A 101 -3.49 6.65 6.04
C THR A 101 -4.50 5.56 6.40
N GLN A 102 -4.47 4.40 5.73
CA GLN A 102 -5.33 3.26 6.04
C GLN A 102 -4.91 2.56 7.34
N SER A 103 -3.59 2.41 7.59
CA SER A 103 -3.06 1.76 8.79
C SER A 103 -3.41 2.50 10.10
N GLN A 104 -3.70 3.80 10.05
CA GLN A 104 -4.08 4.59 11.22
C GLN A 104 -5.59 4.53 11.54
N ARG A 105 -6.45 4.07 10.61
CA ARG A 105 -7.91 4.03 10.81
C ARG A 105 -8.43 2.77 11.52
N GLY A 106 -7.57 1.76 11.73
CA GLY A 106 -7.93 0.51 12.42
C GLY A 106 -7.94 0.57 13.95
N GLY A 107 -7.64 1.72 14.58
CA GLY A 107 -7.42 1.84 16.02
C GLY A 107 -8.54 2.46 16.87
N GLN A 108 -9.69 2.85 16.30
CA GLN A 108 -10.76 3.49 17.08
C GLN A 108 -12.13 2.88 16.78
N GLN A 109 -12.42 1.73 17.37
CA GLN A 109 -13.80 1.28 17.61
C GLN A 109 -13.83 0.38 18.84
N GLN A 110 -14.11 0.97 20.01
CA GLN A 110 -15.00 0.46 21.07
C GLN A 110 -14.78 1.24 22.37
N GLN A 111 -15.64 2.24 22.63
CA GLN A 111 -16.08 2.60 23.99
C GLN A 111 -17.19 3.65 23.95
N HIS A 112 -18.34 3.31 23.35
CA HIS A 112 -19.58 4.05 23.60
C HIS A 112 -20.74 3.06 23.52
N HIS A 113 -21.12 2.47 24.66
CA HIS A 113 -22.49 2.12 25.06
C HIS A 113 -22.46 1.32 26.37
N HIS A 114 -22.67 1.98 27.50
CA HIS A 114 -23.56 1.54 28.59
C HIS A 114 -23.52 2.58 29.73
N GLN A 115 -24.32 3.63 29.60
CA GLN A 115 -24.78 4.38 30.78
C GLN A 115 -26.26 4.65 30.63
N GLN A 116 -27.06 3.67 31.01
CA GLN A 116 -28.41 3.91 31.54
C GLN A 116 -28.91 2.62 32.18
N GLN A 117 -28.69 2.53 33.49
CA GLN A 117 -29.70 2.11 34.48
C GLN A 117 -29.00 1.96 35.83
N ARG A 118 -29.07 3.01 36.65
CA ARG A 118 -28.88 2.88 38.09
C ARG A 118 -29.75 3.92 38.78
N SER A 119 -31.03 3.63 38.80
CA SER A 119 -31.96 4.24 39.74
C SER A 119 -32.53 3.11 40.59
N GLN A 120 -32.72 3.41 41.88
CA GLN A 120 -33.38 2.64 42.94
C GLN A 120 -32.44 1.92 43.92
N HIS A 121 -32.21 2.60 45.05
CA HIS A 121 -32.06 2.13 46.45
C HIS A 121 -31.22 3.18 47.21
N TYR A 122 -31.55 3.69 48.39
CA TYR A 122 -32.26 3.19 49.56
C TYR A 122 -32.72 4.43 50.38
N HIS A 123 -33.93 4.41 50.96
CA HIS A 123 -34.27 5.27 52.10
C HIS A 123 -33.99 4.49 53.40
N PRO A 124 -33.17 5.01 54.33
CA PRO A 124 -33.10 4.45 55.67
C PRO A 124 -34.21 5.01 56.55
N ARG A 125 -35.01 4.10 57.11
CA ARG A 125 -35.91 4.33 58.25
C ARG A 125 -35.10 4.88 59.44
N SER A 126 -35.49 6.02 59.98
CA SER A 126 -35.09 6.49 61.31
C SER A 126 -36.32 6.82 62.17
N ASN A 127 -36.71 5.82 62.96
CA ASN A 127 -37.20 5.86 64.34
C ASN A 127 -37.52 7.24 65.00
N ARG A 128 -38.79 7.47 65.34
CA ARG A 128 -39.32 8.26 66.50
C ARG A 128 -40.72 7.68 66.82
N ARG A 129 -40.99 6.98 67.94
CA ARG A 129 -41.30 7.48 69.31
C ARG A 129 -42.19 8.73 69.23
N TRP A 130 -43.47 8.78 69.62
CA TRP A 130 -44.31 8.02 70.55
C TRP A 130 -45.72 7.88 69.97
#